data_AF-A0A925EDE2-F1
#
_entry.id   AF-A0A925EDE2-F1
#
_cell.length_a   1.000
_cell.length_b   1.000
_cell.length_c   1.000
_cell.angle_alpha   90.00
_cell.angle_beta   90.00
_cell.angle_gamma   90.00
#
_symmetry.space_group_name_H-M   'P 1'
#
loop_
_entity.id
_entity.type
_entity.pdbx_description
1 polymer ?
#
loop_
_entity_poly.entity_id
_entity_poly.type
_entity_poly.pdbx_seq_one_letter_code
_entity_poly.pdbx_strand_id
1 'polypeptide(L)'
;MKTGKLEGDRHTIRLSLDILNVGNFINKYWGIVKSPTVTNFLRFEGLAADGKTPSYSFTQQDATNLTPFVNSFSNSTSIASRWQMQFGIRYLFN
;
A
#
# COMPACT_ATOMS: atom_id res chain seq x y z
N MET A 1 46.75 14.07 -41.61
CA MET A 1 45.66 13.07 -41.64
C MET A 1 44.49 13.65 -40.83
N LYS A 2 43.44 14.16 -41.49
CA LYS A 2 42.28 14.74 -40.81
C LYS A 2 41.37 13.59 -40.38
N THR A 3 41.33 13.28 -39.08
CA THR A 3 40.36 12.34 -38.53
C THR A 3 38.99 13.04 -38.54
N GLY A 4 38.18 12.74 -39.56
CA GLY A 4 36.81 13.23 -39.66
C GLY A 4 36.00 12.67 -38.50
N LYS A 5 35.66 13.54 -37.55
CA LYS A 5 34.63 13.27 -36.55
C LYS A 5 33.32 13.12 -37.33
N LEU A 6 32.77 11.92 -37.36
CA LEU A 6 31.41 11.67 -37.85
C LEU A 6 30.45 12.33 -36.84
N GLU A 7 30.19 13.62 -36.98
CA GLU A 7 29.05 14.29 -36.34
C GLU A 7 27.79 13.89 -37.09
N GLY A 8 27.39 12.63 -36.90
CA GLY A 8 26.05 12.17 -37.25
C GLY A 8 25.18 12.24 -36.01
N ASP A 9 24.03 12.88 -36.12
CA ASP A 9 23.01 12.98 -35.07
C ASP A 9 22.81 11.61 -34.43
N ARG A 10 23.19 11.48 -33.15
CA ARG A 10 23.17 10.20 -32.45
C ARG A 10 21.87 10.10 -31.69
N HIS A 11 21.00 9.24 -32.20
CA HIS A 11 19.75 8.88 -31.54
C HIS A 11 19.95 7.66 -30.63
N THR A 12 19.55 7.77 -29.36
CA THR A 12 19.61 6.63 -28.42
C THR A 12 18.29 6.45 -27.71
N ILE A 13 17.68 5.28 -27.87
CA ILE A 13 16.56 4.82 -27.05
C ILE A 13 17.13 4.06 -25.85
N ARG A 14 16.70 4.39 -24.63
CA ARG A 14 16.96 3.59 -23.44
C ARG A 14 15.64 3.12 -22.84
N LEU A 15 15.61 1.85 -22.48
CA LEU A 15 14.51 1.23 -21.77
C LEU A 15 14.94 0.98 -20.32
N SER A 16 14.03 1.14 -19.37
CA SER A 16 14.23 0.75 -17.98
C SER A 16 13.05 -0.06 -17.47
N LEU A 17 13.34 -0.93 -16.49
CA LEU A 17 12.35 -1.69 -15.76
C LEU A 17 12.79 -1.70 -14.29
N ASP A 18 11.93 -1.17 -13.43
CA ASP A 18 12.14 -1.11 -11.99
C ASP A 18 11.03 -1.93 -11.32
N ILE A 19 11.41 -2.84 -10.43
CA ILE A 19 10.45 -3.68 -9.70
C ILE A 19 10.71 -3.51 -8.20
N LEU A 20 9.73 -2.95 -7.51
CA LEU A 20 9.70 -2.86 -6.06
C LEU A 20 9.06 -4.13 -5.49
N ASN A 21 9.69 -4.67 -4.44
CA ASN A 21 9.18 -5.81 -3.69
C ASN A 21 8.99 -7.07 -4.56
N VAL A 22 10.07 -7.48 -5.25
CA VAL A 22 10.11 -8.66 -6.12
C VAL A 22 9.77 -9.97 -5.39
N GLY A 23 10.04 -10.05 -4.08
CA GLY A 23 9.65 -11.19 -3.26
C GLY A 23 8.13 -11.41 -3.26
N ASN A 24 7.35 -10.32 -3.13
CA ASN A 24 5.89 -10.40 -3.21
C ASN A 24 5.35 -10.67 -4.62
N PHE A 25 6.12 -10.35 -5.67
CA PHE A 25 5.80 -10.76 -7.04
C PHE A 25 5.89 -12.28 -7.21
N ILE A 26 6.94 -12.89 -6.66
CA ILE A 26 7.15 -14.34 -6.72
C ILE A 26 6.18 -15.08 -5.80
N ASN A 27 5.98 -14.59 -4.57
CA ASN A 27 5.05 -15.17 -3.61
C ASN A 27 4.33 -14.09 -2.79
N LYS A 28 3.01 -13.99 -3.02
CA LYS A 28 2.15 -13.01 -2.34
C LYS A 28 2.05 -13.18 -0.82
N TYR A 29 2.50 -14.30 -0.26
CA TYR A 29 2.41 -14.58 1.18
C TYR A 29 3.67 -14.21 1.97
N TRP A 30 4.77 -13.85 1.31
CA TRP A 30 6.01 -13.47 2.00
C TRP A 30 5.95 -12.05 2.55
N GLY A 31 6.41 -11.85 3.79
CA GLY A 31 6.57 -10.50 4.35
C GLY A 31 5.29 -9.66 4.45
N ILE A 32 4.10 -10.27 4.47
CA ILE A 32 2.84 -9.53 4.61
C ILE A 32 2.86 -8.74 5.92
N VAL A 33 2.74 -7.41 5.81
CA VAL A 33 2.58 -6.53 6.96
C VAL A 33 1.14 -6.64 7.47
N LYS A 34 0.97 -6.82 8.78
CA LYS A 34 -0.33 -6.86 9.44
C LYS A 34 -0.56 -5.56 10.21
N SER A 35 -1.80 -5.08 10.18
CA SER A 35 -2.24 -3.90 10.93
C SER A 35 -3.38 -4.29 11.88
N PRO A 36 -3.43 -3.74 13.10
CA PRO A 36 -4.55 -3.97 14.01
C PRO A 36 -5.87 -3.58 13.35
N THR A 37 -6.88 -4.43 13.47
CA THR A 37 -8.21 -4.15 12.87
C THR A 37 -8.94 -3.05 13.63
N VAL A 38 -8.73 -2.97 14.94
CA VAL A 38 -9.22 -1.89 15.80
C VAL A 38 -8.14 -1.57 16.84
N THR A 39 -7.87 -0.28 17.06
CA THR A 39 -6.91 0.18 18.07
C THR A 39 -7.59 0.55 19.38
N ASN A 40 -8.86 0.95 19.33
CA ASN A 40 -9.73 1.20 20.49
C ASN A 40 -11.00 0.37 20.35
N PHE A 41 -11.08 -0.73 21.09
CA PHE A 41 -12.19 -1.68 20.98
C PHE A 41 -13.48 -1.22 21.68
N LEU A 42 -13.36 -0.35 22.70
CA LEU A 42 -14.48 0.29 23.39
C LEU A 42 -14.69 1.70 22.87
N ARG A 43 -15.94 2.01 22.51
CA ARG A 43 -16.40 3.35 22.16
C ARG A 43 -17.37 3.84 23.23
N PHE A 44 -17.16 5.06 23.72
CA PHE A 44 -18.08 5.68 24.66
C PHE A 44 -19.30 6.22 23.92
N GLU A 45 -20.50 5.82 24.34
CA GLU A 45 -21.78 6.21 23.73
C GLU A 45 -22.48 7.36 24.47
N GLY A 46 -21.96 7.76 25.63
CA GLY A 46 -22.60 8.75 26.50
C GLY A 46 -23.05 8.16 27.83
N LEU A 47 -23.75 8.97 28.61
CA LEU A 47 -24.34 8.55 29.88
C LEU A 47 -25.77 8.03 29.62
N ALA A 48 -26.20 7.04 30.40
CA ALA A 48 -27.58 6.61 30.44
C ALA A 48 -28.50 7.74 30.92
N ALA A 49 -29.82 7.52 30.88
CA ALA A 49 -30.83 8.52 31.26
C ALA A 49 -30.68 9.04 32.71
N ASP A 50 -29.97 8.31 33.57
CA ASP A 50 -29.64 8.70 34.95
C ASP A 50 -28.51 9.75 35.06
N GLY A 51 -27.83 10.06 33.96
CA GLY A 51 -26.71 11.00 33.92
C GLY A 51 -25.47 10.55 34.70
N LYS A 52 -25.38 9.27 35.09
CA LYS A 52 -24.33 8.74 35.97
C LYS A 52 -23.70 7.45 35.46
N THR A 53 -24.44 6.66 34.68
CA THR A 53 -23.96 5.38 34.18
C THR A 53 -23.38 5.53 32.78
N PRO A 54 -22.06 5.38 32.57
CA PRO A 54 -21.45 5.45 31.25
C PRO A 54 -21.82 4.22 30.41
N SER A 55 -22.25 4.48 29.17
CA SER A 55 -22.56 3.46 28.17
C SER A 55 -21.40 3.33 27.19
N TYR A 56 -21.11 2.08 26.81
CA TYR A 56 -20.07 1.75 25.84
C TYR A 56 -20.60 0.75 24.82
N SER A 57 -20.06 0.84 23.61
CA SER A 57 -20.26 -0.17 22.56
C SER A 57 -18.93 -0.69 22.04
N PHE A 58 -18.98 -1.81 21.33
CA PHE A 58 -17.86 -2.29 20.54
C PHE A 58 -17.84 -1.64 19.16
N THR A 59 -16.64 -1.38 18.65
CA THR A 59 -16.46 -0.95 17.26
C THR A 59 -16.84 -2.10 16.33
N GLN A 60 -17.82 -1.86 15.46
CA GLN A 60 -18.29 -2.85 14.49
C GLN A 60 -17.53 -2.73 13.17
N GLN A 61 -17.34 -3.85 12.47
CA GLN A 61 -16.82 -3.87 11.11
C GLN A 61 -17.84 -3.30 10.12
N ASP A 62 -19.12 -3.62 10.33
CA ASP A 62 -20.25 -3.07 9.60
C ASP A 62 -21.32 -2.65 10.60
N ALA A 63 -21.55 -1.33 10.70
CA ALA A 63 -22.53 -0.76 11.61
C ALA A 63 -23.98 -1.07 11.20
N THR A 64 -24.25 -1.29 9.90
CA THR A 64 -25.61 -1.51 9.38
C THR A 64 -26.09 -2.92 9.71
N ASN A 65 -25.22 -3.92 9.52
CA ASN A 65 -25.52 -5.32 9.77
C ASN A 65 -25.03 -5.80 11.15
N LEU A 66 -24.59 -4.89 12.02
CA LEU A 66 -24.08 -5.18 13.37
C LEU A 66 -23.00 -6.27 13.40
N THR A 67 -22.13 -6.28 12.39
CA THR A 67 -21.10 -7.33 12.25
C THR A 67 -19.85 -6.94 13.04
N PRO A 68 -19.42 -7.75 14.03
CA PRO A 68 -18.24 -7.45 14.82
C PRO A 68 -16.95 -7.77 14.05
N PHE A 69 -15.85 -7.14 14.46
CA PHE A 69 -14.54 -7.60 14.07
C PHE A 69 -14.27 -8.98 14.68
N VAL A 70 -14.05 -9.98 13.84
CA VAL A 70 -13.73 -11.36 14.27
C VAL A 70 -12.23 -11.67 14.25
N ASN A 71 -11.41 -10.76 13.69
CA ASN A 71 -9.95 -10.91 13.60
C ASN A 71 -9.26 -9.68 14.21
N SER A 72 -8.27 -9.89 15.08
CA SER A 72 -7.51 -8.80 15.72
C SER A 72 -6.59 -8.04 14.75
N PHE A 73 -6.22 -8.67 13.63
CA PHE A 73 -5.37 -8.08 12.61
C PHE A 73 -5.96 -8.27 11.21
N SER A 74 -5.69 -7.29 10.35
CA SER A 74 -5.94 -7.36 8.92
C SER A 74 -4.62 -7.25 8.15
N ASN A 75 -4.56 -7.88 6.97
CA ASN A 75 -3.39 -7.77 6.12
C ASN A 75 -3.34 -6.38 5.48
N SER A 76 -2.21 -5.70 5.58
CA SER A 76 -1.99 -4.41 4.94
C SER A 76 -2.02 -4.58 3.43
N THR A 77 -2.81 -3.73 2.78
CA THR A 77 -2.91 -3.62 1.32
C THR A 77 -1.96 -2.54 0.77
N SER A 78 -1.07 -1.99 1.58
CA SER A 78 -0.09 -1.00 1.13
C SER A 78 1.01 -1.63 0.25
N ILE A 79 1.87 -0.77 -0.31
CA ILE A 79 3.05 -1.21 -1.08
C ILE A 79 4.03 -2.06 -0.26
N ALA A 80 3.98 -1.98 1.07
CA ALA A 80 4.81 -2.81 1.94
C ALA A 80 4.49 -4.33 1.80
N SER A 81 3.28 -4.69 1.36
CA SER A 81 2.86 -6.09 1.14
C SER A 81 2.60 -6.41 -0.34
N ARG A 82 2.91 -5.48 -1.26
CA ARG A 82 2.59 -5.60 -2.69
C ARG A 82 3.80 -5.29 -3.53
N TRP A 83 3.85 -5.87 -4.71
CA TRP A 83 4.86 -5.54 -5.71
C TRP A 83 4.34 -4.41 -6.61
N GLN A 84 5.26 -3.63 -7.15
CA GLN A 84 4.98 -2.63 -8.18
C GLN A 84 6.08 -2.68 -9.21
N MET A 85 5.71 -2.54 -10.48
CA MET A 85 6.66 -2.39 -11.57
C MET A 85 6.47 -1.05 -12.28
N GLN A 86 7.57 -0.49 -12.75
CA GLN A 86 7.60 0.71 -13.57
C GLN A 86 8.43 0.45 -14.82
N PHE A 87 7.87 0.77 -15.98
CA PHE A 87 8.57 0.76 -17.26
C PHE A 87 8.94 2.19 -17.64
N GLY A 88 10.18 2.40 -18.05
CA GLY A 88 10.66 3.67 -18.57
C GLY A 88 11.13 3.54 -20.01
N ILE A 89 10.81 4.56 -20.80
CA ILE A 89 11.40 4.78 -22.12
C ILE A 89 11.93 6.21 -22.16
N ARG A 90 13.17 6.38 -22.62
CA ARG A 90 13.74 7.70 -22.87
C ARG A 90 14.47 7.72 -24.19
N TYR A 91 14.33 8.84 -24.88
CA TYR A 91 15.07 9.14 -26.10
C TYR A 91 16.09 10.23 -25.81
N LEU A 92 17.31 10.07 -26.33
CA LEU A 92 18.36 11.07 -26.24
C LEU A 92 18.59 11.63 -27.65
N PHE A 93 18.42 12.95 -27.77
CA PHE A 93 18.79 13.73 -28.94
C PHE A 93 20.24 14.20 -28.75
N ASN A 94 21.10 13.98 -29.74
CA ASN A 94 22.48 14.43 -29.76
C ASN A 94 22.91 14.76 -31.18
#